data_AF-A0AAV1XP99-F1
#
_entry.id   AF-A0AAV1XP99-F1
#
_cell.length_a   1.000
_cell.length_b   1.000
_cell.length_c   1.000
_cell.angle_alpha   90.00
_cell.angle_beta   90.00
_cell.angle_gamma   90.00
#
_symmetry.space_group_name_H-M   'P 1'
#
loop_
_entity.id
_entity.type
_entity.pdbx_description
1 polymer ?
#
loop_
_entity_poly.entity_id
_entity_poly.type
_entity_poly.pdbx_seq_one_letter_code
_entity_poly.pdbx_strand_id
1 'polypeptide(L)'
;MRITKEFMDVMMLLSTWAMSMKGEELIKSPSSTQGGCDFLALFSFGGSNSDTGSMVAALYPETSSYGQTFFKEPVGRASDGRLIMDFIAKHLGLPYSSACTYQIPNAIESTMSHVTV
;
A
#
# COMPACT_ATOMS: atom_id res chain seq x y z
N MET A 1 -8.20 54.93 -2.33
CA MET A 1 -7.80 53.89 -3.32
C MET A 1 -6.60 53.08 -2.82
N ARG A 2 -6.64 52.59 -1.57
CA ARG A 2 -5.59 51.75 -0.95
C ARG A 2 -6.26 50.47 -0.43
N ILE A 3 -7.36 50.66 0.31
CA ILE A 3 -8.30 49.61 0.75
C ILE A 3 -8.80 48.71 -0.40
N THR A 4 -9.10 49.27 -1.58
CA THR A 4 -9.58 48.49 -2.73
C THR A 4 -8.49 47.60 -3.33
N LYS A 5 -7.21 47.96 -3.19
CA LYS A 5 -6.09 47.15 -3.68
C LYS A 5 -5.80 46.00 -2.74
N GLU A 6 -5.74 46.26 -1.43
CA GLU A 6 -5.59 45.22 -0.41
C GLU A 6 -6.73 44.18 -0.47
N PHE A 7 -7.97 44.65 -0.68
CA PHE A 7 -9.12 43.76 -0.81
C PHE A 7 -9.04 42.87 -2.06
N MET A 8 -8.62 43.44 -3.20
CA MET A 8 -8.44 42.67 -4.44
C MET A 8 -7.28 41.68 -4.35
N ASP A 9 -6.18 42.04 -3.66
CA ASP A 9 -5.05 41.14 -3.43
C ASP A 9 -5.44 39.94 -2.56
N VAL A 10 -6.18 40.18 -1.47
CA VAL A 10 -6.67 39.09 -0.60
C VAL A 10 -7.61 38.15 -1.37
N MET A 11 -8.47 38.68 -2.24
CA MET A 11 -9.32 37.86 -3.10
C MET A 11 -8.53 37.06 -4.15
N MET A 12 -7.45 37.62 -4.68
CA MET A 12 -6.57 36.94 -5.63
C MET A 12 -5.75 35.83 -4.95
N LEU A 13 -5.29 36.06 -3.72
CA LEU A 13 -4.60 35.07 -2.90
C LEU A 13 -5.52 33.95 -2.42
N LEU A 14 -6.76 34.27 -2.03
CA LEU A 14 -7.74 33.26 -1.63
C LEU A 14 -8.18 32.36 -2.80
N SER A 15 -8.30 32.92 -4.01
CA SER A 15 -8.64 32.13 -5.20
C SER A 15 -7.50 31.22 -5.66
N THR A 16 -6.25 31.67 -5.59
CA THR A 16 -5.07 30.82 -5.87
C THR A 16 -4.90 29.72 -4.82
N TRP A 17 -5.14 30.01 -3.54
CA TRP A 17 -5.16 28.99 -2.49
C TRP A 17 -6.29 27.97 -2.69
N ALA A 18 -7.49 28.42 -3.05
CA ALA A 18 -8.62 27.53 -3.34
C ALA A 18 -8.38 26.62 -4.56
N MET A 19 -7.67 27.12 -5.59
CA MET A 19 -7.24 26.32 -6.75
C MET A 19 -6.14 25.32 -6.39
N SER A 20 -5.29 25.63 -5.39
CA SER A 20 -4.26 24.72 -4.87
C SER A 20 -4.80 23.55 -4.04
N MET A 21 -6.08 23.61 -3.64
CA MET A 21 -6.78 22.53 -2.94
C MET A 21 -7.55 21.61 -3.90
N LYS A 22 -7.22 21.61 -5.19
CA LYS A 22 -7.61 20.54 -6.11
C LYS A 22 -6.81 19.28 -5.71
N GLY A 23 -7.26 18.65 -4.63
CA GLY A 23 -6.75 17.36 -4.19
C GLY A 23 -6.76 16.41 -5.39
N GLU A 24 -5.63 15.77 -5.61
CA GLU A 24 -5.55 14.61 -6.50
C GLU A 24 -6.53 13.58 -5.95
N GLU A 25 -7.68 13.47 -6.60
CA GLU A 25 -8.56 12.33 -6.41
C GLU A 25 -7.77 11.12 -6.90
N LEU A 26 -7.27 10.35 -5.94
CA LEU A 26 -6.45 9.17 -6.16
C LEU A 26 -7.13 8.25 -7.17
N ILE A 27 -6.55 8.20 -8.36
CA ILE A 27 -6.55 7.12 -9.35
C ILE A 27 -7.77 6.20 -9.23
N LYS A 28 -8.83 6.52 -9.97
CA LYS A 28 -9.76 5.49 -10.43
C LYS A 28 -8.97 4.57 -11.36
N SER A 29 -8.37 3.51 -10.81
CA SER A 29 -7.76 2.45 -11.62
C SER A 29 -8.85 1.89 -12.53
N PRO A 30 -8.70 1.99 -13.87
CA PRO A 30 -9.58 1.28 -14.76
C PRO A 30 -9.36 -0.22 -14.50
N SER A 31 -10.41 -0.89 -14.08
CA SER A 31 -10.48 -2.34 -14.21
C SER A 31 -10.29 -2.67 -15.69
N SER A 32 -9.14 -3.28 -16.01
CA SER A 32 -8.87 -4.13 -17.16
C SER A 32 -9.29 -3.61 -18.54
N THR A 33 -8.37 -3.03 -19.32
CA THR A 33 -7.63 -3.74 -20.40
C THR A 33 -6.84 -2.77 -21.32
N GLN A 34 -5.61 -3.20 -21.65
CA GLN A 34 -4.73 -2.80 -22.77
C GLN A 34 -4.07 -1.40 -22.75
N GLY A 35 -2.79 -1.22 -22.40
CA GLY A 35 -1.70 -2.16 -22.06
C GLY A 35 -1.07 -1.81 -20.72
N GLY A 36 -1.59 -2.46 -19.66
CA GLY A 36 -1.14 -2.28 -18.28
C GLY A 36 0.02 -3.21 -17.95
N CYS A 37 0.90 -2.76 -17.07
CA CYS A 37 1.90 -3.62 -16.48
C CYS A 37 1.18 -4.61 -15.54
N ASP A 38 1.12 -5.88 -15.94
CA ASP A 38 0.56 -6.94 -15.10
C ASP A 38 1.62 -7.38 -14.10
N PHE A 39 1.49 -6.93 -12.86
CA PHE A 39 2.38 -7.32 -11.77
C PHE A 39 1.95 -8.68 -11.24
N LEU A 40 2.80 -9.69 -11.42
CA LEU A 40 2.54 -11.05 -10.93
C LEU A 40 2.96 -11.24 -9.47
N ALA A 41 3.93 -10.47 -8.97
CA ALA A 41 4.47 -10.65 -7.63
C ALA A 41 4.98 -9.34 -7.03
N LEU A 42 4.95 -9.26 -5.71
CA LEU A 42 5.49 -8.16 -4.91
C LEU A 42 6.52 -8.71 -3.93
N PHE A 43 7.79 -8.32 -4.10
CA PHE A 43 8.85 -8.66 -3.17
C PHE A 43 9.10 -7.47 -2.24
N SER A 44 8.98 -7.68 -0.94
CA SER A 44 9.28 -6.68 0.07
C SER A 44 10.53 -7.07 0.84
N PHE A 45 11.46 -6.13 0.99
CA PHE A 45 12.66 -6.29 1.79
C PHE A 45 12.65 -5.24 2.91
N GLY A 46 13.21 -5.58 4.06
CA GLY A 46 13.37 -4.62 5.17
C GLY A 46 13.28 -5.29 6.53
N GLY A 47 12.84 -4.50 7.52
CA GLY A 47 12.65 -4.92 8.91
C GLY A 47 11.18 -4.95 9.33
N SER A 48 10.91 -4.65 10.59
CA SER A 48 9.57 -4.73 11.20
C SER A 48 8.46 -3.98 10.45
N ASN A 49 8.79 -2.88 9.78
CA ASN A 49 7.82 -2.02 9.12
C ASN A 49 7.32 -2.59 7.79
N SER A 50 8.05 -3.54 7.21
CA SER A 50 7.69 -4.26 5.98
C SER A 50 7.38 -5.74 6.23
N ASP A 51 7.70 -6.25 7.42
CA ASP A 51 7.47 -7.65 7.76
C ASP A 51 5.98 -7.96 8.00
N THR A 52 5.44 -8.87 7.19
CA THR A 52 4.05 -9.34 7.28
C THR A 52 3.90 -10.58 8.16
N GLY A 53 4.92 -10.93 8.93
CA GLY A 53 4.95 -12.04 9.90
C GLY A 53 6.01 -13.11 9.63
N SER A 54 6.95 -12.83 8.73
CA SER A 54 8.07 -13.73 8.43
C SER A 54 9.04 -13.87 9.62
N MET A 55 9.28 -12.82 10.41
CA MET A 55 10.11 -12.94 11.61
C MET A 55 9.47 -13.87 12.64
N VAL A 56 8.14 -13.83 12.72
CA VAL A 56 7.34 -14.61 13.66
C VAL A 56 7.30 -16.08 13.27
N ALA A 57 7.19 -16.34 11.97
CA ALA A 57 7.23 -17.68 11.43
C ALA A 57 8.62 -18.33 11.56
N ALA A 58 9.70 -17.55 11.42
CA ALA A 58 11.06 -18.10 11.28
C ALA A 58 11.92 -18.08 12.54
N LEU A 59 11.81 -17.05 13.38
CA LEU A 59 12.82 -16.76 14.42
C LEU A 59 12.22 -16.62 15.82
N TYR A 60 11.15 -15.83 15.96
CA TYR A 60 10.63 -15.45 17.27
C TYR A 60 9.11 -15.56 17.30
N PRO A 61 8.53 -16.56 18.01
CA PRO A 61 7.08 -16.58 18.21
C PRO A 61 6.65 -15.25 18.82
N GLU A 62 5.68 -14.61 18.18
CA GLU A 62 5.26 -13.26 18.52
C GLU A 62 4.59 -13.28 19.90
N THR A 63 5.02 -12.37 20.79
CA THR A 63 4.51 -12.26 22.16
C THR A 63 3.70 -10.99 22.42
N SER A 64 3.70 -10.06 21.47
CA SER A 64 2.89 -8.85 21.52
C SER A 64 1.46 -9.08 21.05
N SER A 65 0.61 -8.10 21.34
CA SER A 65 -0.78 -8.10 20.93
C SER A 65 -1.01 -7.38 19.60
N TYR A 66 0.00 -7.22 18.74
CA TYR A 66 -0.17 -6.43 17.52
C TYR A 66 -1.12 -7.08 16.51
N GLY A 67 -2.15 -6.34 16.13
CA GLY A 67 -3.18 -6.73 15.14
C GLY A 67 -4.60 -6.57 15.64
N GLN A 68 -4.80 -6.20 16.91
CA GLN A 68 -6.12 -6.13 17.56
C GLN A 68 -7.02 -5.04 16.96
N THR A 69 -6.45 -3.95 16.44
CA THR A 69 -7.27 -2.85 15.90
C THR A 69 -7.87 -3.20 14.55
N PHE A 70 -7.07 -3.71 13.60
CA PHE A 70 -7.54 -4.01 12.24
C PHE A 70 -7.89 -5.49 12.03
N PHE A 71 -6.99 -6.41 12.39
CA PHE A 71 -7.15 -7.84 12.14
C PHE A 71 -7.97 -8.56 13.22
N LYS A 72 -8.12 -7.93 14.40
CA LYS A 72 -8.84 -8.46 15.59
C LYS A 72 -8.18 -9.68 16.24
N GLU A 73 -6.94 -9.97 15.86
CA GLU A 73 -6.11 -11.03 16.42
C GLU A 73 -4.63 -10.69 16.24
N PRO A 74 -3.72 -11.29 17.02
CA PRO A 74 -2.28 -11.16 16.79
C PRO A 74 -1.90 -11.83 15.47
N VAL A 75 -1.41 -11.05 14.50
CA VAL A 75 -1.08 -11.54 13.14
C VAL A 75 0.43 -11.62 12.86
N GLY A 76 1.25 -11.45 13.90
CA GLY A 76 2.70 -11.56 13.76
C GLY A 76 3.38 -10.31 13.16
N ARG A 77 2.68 -9.17 13.08
CA ARG A 77 3.19 -7.93 12.50
C ARG A 77 3.54 -6.93 13.59
N ALA A 78 4.53 -6.07 13.38
CA ALA A 78 4.86 -4.99 14.31
C ALA A 78 3.91 -3.78 14.17
N SER A 79 2.61 -4.02 14.00
CA SER A 79 1.58 -2.99 13.83
C SER A 79 0.19 -3.54 14.16
N ASP A 80 -0.64 -2.71 14.79
CA ASP A 80 -2.06 -2.98 15.02
C ASP A 80 -2.95 -2.86 13.77
N GLY A 81 -2.36 -2.40 12.67
CA GLY A 81 -3.04 -2.12 11.41
C GLY A 81 -2.32 -2.70 10.20
N ARG A 82 -2.78 -2.26 9.04
CA ARG A 82 -2.14 -2.57 7.75
C ARG A 82 -0.78 -1.88 7.63
N LEU A 83 0.15 -2.56 6.98
CA LEU A 83 1.44 -1.99 6.58
C LEU A 83 1.31 -1.30 5.23
N ILE A 84 2.27 -0.43 4.89
CA ILE A 84 2.29 0.27 3.59
C ILE A 84 2.20 -0.71 2.40
N MET A 85 2.82 -1.88 2.54
CA MET A 85 2.79 -2.95 1.53
C MET A 85 1.37 -3.48 1.24
N ASP A 86 0.47 -3.47 2.22
CA ASP A 86 -0.93 -3.90 2.01
C ASP A 86 -1.68 -2.93 1.10
N PHE A 87 -1.35 -1.63 1.17
CA PHE A 87 -1.95 -0.61 0.32
C PHE A 87 -1.39 -0.69 -1.11
N ILE A 88 -0.11 -1.01 -1.25
CA ILE A 88 0.54 -1.23 -2.55
C ILE A 88 -0.05 -2.50 -3.20
N ALA A 89 -0.10 -3.62 -2.48
CA ALA A 89 -0.71 -4.86 -2.97
C ALA A 89 -2.16 -4.63 -3.42
N LYS A 90 -2.96 -3.91 -2.62
CA LYS A 90 -4.32 -3.54 -2.97
C LYS A 90 -4.40 -2.72 -4.27
N HIS A 91 -3.51 -1.75 -4.48
CA HIS A 91 -3.49 -0.95 -5.71
C HIS A 91 -3.10 -1.76 -6.93
N LEU A 92 -2.22 -2.75 -6.76
CA LEU A 92 -1.77 -3.65 -7.82
C LEU A 92 -2.74 -4.82 -8.07
N GLY A 93 -3.84 -4.92 -7.32
CA GLY A 93 -4.78 -6.05 -7.42
C GLY A 93 -4.19 -7.37 -6.91
N LEU A 94 -3.12 -7.32 -6.12
CA LEU A 94 -2.47 -8.47 -5.53
C LEU A 94 -3.14 -8.85 -4.19
N PRO A 95 -3.17 -10.14 -3.84
CA PRO A 95 -3.67 -10.57 -2.55
C PRO A 95 -2.80 -10.04 -1.41
N TYR A 96 -3.38 -9.90 -0.22
CA TYR A 96 -2.62 -9.50 0.97
C TYR A 96 -1.54 -10.53 1.27
N SER A 97 -0.32 -10.04 1.51
CA SER A 97 0.79 -10.89 1.94
C SER A 97 0.57 -11.31 3.39
N SER A 98 0.24 -12.57 3.60
CA SER A 98 0.32 -13.23 4.90
C SER A 98 1.75 -13.72 5.15
N ALA A 99 2.08 -13.96 6.43
CA ALA A 99 3.38 -14.43 6.86
C ALA A 99 3.90 -15.58 5.99
N CYS A 100 5.07 -15.39 5.38
CA CYS A 100 5.76 -16.37 4.53
C CYS A 100 4.93 -17.00 3.40
N THR A 101 3.90 -16.34 2.86
CA THR A 101 3.29 -16.78 1.60
C THR A 101 3.92 -16.01 0.45
N TYR A 102 4.82 -16.68 -0.28
CA TYR A 102 5.09 -16.35 -1.67
C TYR A 102 3.77 -16.52 -2.44
N GLN A 103 2.97 -15.46 -2.59
CA GLN A 103 1.82 -15.50 -3.50
C GLN A 103 2.33 -15.34 -4.92
N ILE A 104 2.84 -16.45 -5.44
CA ILE A 104 2.97 -16.74 -6.86
C ILE A 104 1.53 -17.02 -7.33
N PRO A 105 0.86 -16.14 -8.11
CA PRO A 105 -0.41 -16.48 -8.74
C PRO A 105 -0.28 -17.83 -9.44
N ASN A 106 -1.30 -18.70 -9.35
CA ASN A 106 -1.29 -20.08 -9.87
C ASN A 106 -0.74 -20.22 -11.31
N ALA A 107 -0.78 -19.15 -12.11
CA ALA A 107 -0.20 -19.08 -13.45
C ALA A 107 1.35 -19.21 -13.50
N ILE A 108 2.10 -18.81 -12.47
CA ILE A 108 3.58 -18.92 -12.43
C ILE A 108 4.10 -20.18 -11.75
N GLU A 109 3.24 -20.92 -11.04
CA GLU A 109 3.60 -22.21 -10.44
C GLU A 109 3.91 -23.26 -11.52
N SER A 110 3.16 -23.22 -12.64
CA SER A 110 3.41 -24.08 -13.82
C SER A 110 4.70 -23.74 -14.57
N THR A 111 5.23 -22.52 -14.43
CA THR A 111 6.45 -22.07 -15.12
C THR A 111 7.70 -22.31 -14.28
N MET A 112 7.57 -22.29 -12.95
CA MET A 112 8.68 -22.55 -12.02
C MET A 112 8.96 -24.04 -11.79
N SER A 113 8.01 -24.94 -11.99
CA SER A 113 8.28 -26.39 -11.97
C SER A 113 9.19 -26.88 -13.11
N HIS A 114 9.41 -26.03 -14.13
CA HIS A 114 10.30 -26.32 -15.26
C HIS A 114 11.69 -25.68 -15.12
N VAL A 115 11.91 -24.89 -14.07
CA VAL A 115 13.19 -24.25 -13.72
C VAL A 115 13.55 -24.63 -12.28
N THR A 116 13.69 -25.92 -12.03
CA THR A 116 14.47 -26.42 -10.90
C THR A 116 15.94 -26.47 -11.31
N VAL A 117 16.80 -25.80 -10.54
CA VAL A 117 18.24 -26.12 -10.45
C VAL A 117 18.39 -27.51 -9.82
#